data_AF-A0A7S1H499-F1
#
_entry.id   AF-A0A7S1H499-F1
#
_cell.length_a   1.000
_cell.length_b   1.000
_cell.length_c   1.000
_cell.angle_alpha   90.00
_cell.angle_beta   90.00
_cell.angle_gamma   90.00
#
_symmetry.space_group_name_H-M   'P 1'
#
loop_
_entity.id
_entity.type
_entity.pdbx_description
1 polymer ?
#
loop_
_entity_poly.entity_id
_entity_poly.type
_entity_poly.pdbx_seq_one_letter_code
_entity_poly.pdbx_strand_id
1 'polypeptide(L)'
;AGGLGVVNILGALYLGGQLSYYASYGIKLPALFGVVQSCYPLLLGYAVLYNVIPLVRSFWIKRKNALIQKRNERRRLWRTTLKSAVGNLAGKLLSAKRYGSKMQQLGSNDIIFDTGKPLDELERKKEQDAMDEFDKLLED
;
A
#
# COMPACT_ATOMS: atom_id res chain seq x y z
N ALA A 1 5.83 30.10 -3.58
CA ALA A 1 4.52 30.21 -4.27
C ALA A 1 3.42 30.81 -3.37
N GLY A 2 3.21 30.31 -2.14
CA GLY A 2 2.12 30.79 -1.27
C GLY A 2 2.17 32.28 -0.88
N GLY A 3 3.35 32.82 -0.57
CA GLY A 3 3.49 34.24 -0.17
C GLY A 3 3.04 35.23 -1.25
N LEU A 4 3.44 35.00 -2.51
CA LEU A 4 3.02 35.84 -3.64
C LEU A 4 1.52 35.70 -3.95
N GLY A 5 0.95 34.50 -3.77
CA GLY A 5 -0.48 34.26 -3.97
C GLY A 5 -1.36 35.01 -2.97
N VAL A 6 -0.94 35.08 -1.70
CA VAL A 6 -1.63 35.84 -0.64
C VAL A 6 -1.56 37.34 -0.93
N VAL A 7 -0.38 37.86 -1.28
CA VAL A 7 -0.21 39.27 -1.66
C VAL A 7 -1.08 39.63 -2.88
N ASN A 8 -1.17 38.74 -3.87
CA ASN A 8 -1.98 38.97 -5.06
C ASN A 8 -3.49 39.05 -4.75
N ILE A 9 -4.03 38.15 -3.91
CA ILE A 9 -5.43 38.21 -3.48
C ILE A 9 -5.70 39.47 -2.66
N LEU A 10 -4.84 39.80 -1.70
CA LEU A 10 -5.00 41.00 -0.87
C LEU A 10 -4.99 42.27 -1.74
N GLY A 11 -4.07 42.36 -2.70
CA GLY A 11 -4.01 43.45 -3.66
C GLY A 11 -5.27 43.54 -4.53
N ALA A 12 -5.76 42.40 -5.04
CA ALA A 12 -6.99 42.34 -5.84
C ALA A 12 -8.24 42.76 -5.03
N LEU A 13 -8.33 42.36 -3.75
CA LEU A 13 -9.43 42.76 -2.86
C LEU A 13 -9.35 44.24 -2.50
N TYR A 14 -8.16 44.76 -2.21
CA TYR A 14 -7.95 46.19 -1.95
C TYR A 14 -8.35 47.04 -3.15
N LEU A 15 -7.89 46.66 -4.36
CA LEU A 15 -8.25 47.31 -5.61
C LEU A 15 -9.77 47.24 -5.87
N GLY A 16 -10.39 46.11 -5.52
CA GLY A 16 -11.84 45.91 -5.60
C GLY A 16 -12.63 46.84 -4.70
N GLY A 17 -12.19 47.03 -3.46
CA GLY A 17 -12.82 47.97 -2.54
C GLY A 17 -12.83 49.40 -3.09
N GLN A 18 -11.72 49.83 -3.70
CA GLN A 18 -11.62 51.15 -4.34
C GLN A 18 -12.54 51.25 -5.56
N LEU A 19 -12.49 50.28 -6.48
CA LEU A 19 -13.33 50.29 -7.69
C LEU A 19 -14.83 50.17 -7.38
N SER A 20 -15.21 49.33 -6.42
CA SER A 20 -16.59 49.13 -6.02
C SER A 20 -17.19 50.38 -5.39
N TYR A 21 -16.39 51.16 -4.66
CA TYR A 21 -16.81 52.45 -4.12
C TYR A 21 -17.26 53.39 -5.24
N TYR A 22 -16.43 53.63 -6.26
CA TYR A 22 -16.77 54.49 -7.39
C TYR A 22 -17.90 53.93 -8.26
N ALA A 23 -17.93 52.61 -8.48
CA ALA A 23 -18.98 51.95 -9.24
C ALA A 23 -20.37 52.08 -8.58
N SER A 24 -20.42 52.09 -7.24
CA SER A 24 -21.67 52.21 -6.48
C SER A 24 -22.32 53.60 -6.63
N TYR A 25 -21.52 54.63 -6.92
CA TYR A 25 -22.01 55.98 -7.25
C TYR A 25 -22.35 56.15 -8.74
N GLY A 26 -22.30 55.08 -9.54
CA GLY A 26 -22.56 55.13 -10.98
C GLY A 26 -21.46 55.82 -11.79
N ILE A 27 -20.30 56.08 -11.18
CA ILE A 27 -19.19 56.78 -11.82
C ILE A 27 -18.41 55.78 -12.67
N LYS A 28 -18.38 55.99 -13.98
CA LYS A 28 -17.46 55.31 -14.88
C LYS A 28 -16.13 56.04 -14.87
N LEU A 29 -15.06 55.36 -14.46
CA LEU A 29 -13.75 55.98 -14.45
C LEU A 29 -13.28 56.22 -15.89
N PRO A 30 -12.78 57.42 -16.24
CA PRO A 30 -12.30 57.72 -17.58
C PRO A 30 -10.94 57.05 -17.85
N ALA A 31 -10.63 56.84 -19.14
CA ALA A 31 -9.34 56.37 -19.65
C ALA A 31 -8.89 55.03 -19.03
N LEU A 32 -7.63 54.94 -18.59
CA LEU A 32 -6.97 53.71 -18.12
C LEU A 32 -7.76 53.02 -16.99
N PHE A 33 -8.32 53.80 -16.07
CA PHE A 33 -9.03 53.29 -14.91
C PHE A 33 -10.36 52.59 -15.29
N GLY A 34 -11.01 53.01 -16.37
CA GLY A 34 -12.20 52.32 -16.90
C GLY A 34 -11.86 50.95 -17.50
N VAL A 35 -10.68 50.81 -18.11
CA VAL A 35 -10.16 49.53 -18.61
C VAL A 35 -9.89 48.58 -17.43
N VAL A 36 -9.23 49.08 -16.39
CA VAL A 36 -8.99 48.30 -15.15
C VAL A 36 -10.31 47.89 -14.51
N GLN A 37 -11.31 48.78 -14.46
CA GLN A 37 -12.65 48.47 -13.95
C GLN A 37 -13.35 47.36 -14.75
N SER A 38 -13.20 47.38 -16.07
CA SER A 38 -13.81 46.39 -16.97
C SER A 38 -13.12 45.03 -16.91
N CYS A 39 -11.79 45.01 -16.75
CA CYS A 39 -10.98 43.78 -16.63
C CYS A 39 -10.85 43.26 -15.19
N TYR A 40 -11.29 44.03 -14.19
CA TYR A 40 -11.27 43.65 -12.77
C TYR A 40 -11.82 42.24 -12.48
N PRO A 41 -12.99 41.81 -13.01
CA PRO A 41 -13.50 40.46 -12.75
C PRO A 41 -12.54 39.36 -13.25
N LEU A 42 -11.85 39.58 -14.38
CA LEU A 42 -10.84 38.64 -14.89
C LEU A 42 -9.60 38.59 -13.97
N LEU A 43 -9.15 39.76 -13.49
CA LEU A 43 -8.02 39.87 -12.56
C LEU A 43 -8.32 39.16 -11.23
N LEU A 44 -9.52 39.38 -10.69
CA LEU A 44 -9.98 38.75 -9.45
C LEU A 44 -10.08 37.23 -9.62
N GLY A 45 -10.69 36.78 -10.73
CA GLY A 45 -10.78 35.36 -11.07
C GLY A 45 -9.40 34.69 -11.11
N TYR A 46 -8.43 35.32 -11.80
CA TYR A 46 -7.05 34.84 -11.85
C TYR A 46 -6.40 34.74 -10.47
N ALA A 47 -6.52 35.79 -9.64
CA ALA A 47 -5.94 35.80 -8.30
C ALA A 47 -6.50 34.67 -7.42
N VAL A 48 -7.80 34.40 -7.52
CA VAL A 48 -8.45 33.29 -6.82
C VAL A 48 -7.97 31.94 -7.35
N LEU A 49 -8.04 31.72 -8.67
CA LEU A 49 -7.63 30.46 -9.31
C LEU A 49 -6.18 30.09 -9.02
N TYR A 50 -5.28 31.07 -9.06
CA TYR A 50 -3.86 30.90 -8.73
C TYR A 50 -3.63 30.29 -7.35
N ASN A 51 -4.50 30.60 -6.37
CA ASN A 51 -4.40 30.09 -5.00
C ASN A 51 -5.23 28.81 -4.79
N VAL A 52 -6.43 28.73 -5.38
CA VAL A 52 -7.36 27.61 -5.17
C VAL A 52 -6.81 26.32 -5.80
N ILE A 53 -6.27 26.37 -7.01
CA ILE A 53 -5.74 25.20 -7.72
C ILE A 53 -4.67 24.46 -6.89
N PRO A 54 -3.58 25.11 -6.42
CA PRO A 54 -2.57 24.43 -5.62
C PRO A 54 -3.10 23.97 -4.26
N LEU A 55 -4.01 24.72 -3.63
CA LEU A 55 -4.62 24.31 -2.36
C LEU A 55 -5.41 23.01 -2.51
N VAL A 56 -6.34 22.95 -3.47
CA VAL A 56 -7.14 21.75 -3.75
C VAL A 56 -6.24 20.58 -4.13
N ARG A 57 -5.28 20.81 -5.03
CA ARG A 57 -4.30 19.79 -5.42
C ARG A 57 -3.53 19.25 -4.21
N SER A 58 -3.01 20.13 -3.37
CA SER A 58 -2.23 19.74 -2.19
C SER A 58 -3.08 18.95 -1.20
N PHE A 59 -4.35 19.30 -1.04
CA PHE A 59 -5.29 18.60 -0.17
C PHE A 59 -5.53 17.17 -0.65
N TRP A 60 -5.78 16.97 -1.95
CA TRP A 60 -5.96 15.64 -2.54
C TRP A 60 -4.71 14.77 -2.43
N ILE A 61 -3.53 15.35 -2.69
CA ILE A 61 -2.25 14.64 -2.57
C ILE A 61 -1.99 14.25 -1.13
N LYS A 62 -2.19 15.16 -0.16
CA LYS A 62 -2.02 14.86 1.28
C LYS A 62 -2.92 13.71 1.73
N ARG A 63 -4.19 13.68 1.29
CA ARG A 63 -5.12 12.59 1.60
C ARG A 63 -4.63 11.25 1.06
N LYS A 64 -4.20 11.19 -0.20
CA LYS A 64 -3.65 9.97 -0.80
C LYS A 64 -2.36 9.52 -0.09
N ASN A 65 -1.46 10.46 0.19
CA ASN A 65 -0.21 10.19 0.88
C ASN A 65 -0.43 9.66 2.30
N ALA A 66 -1.43 10.15 3.03
CA ALA A 66 -1.77 9.65 4.36
C ALA A 66 -2.17 8.17 4.34
N LEU A 67 -2.94 7.73 3.33
CA LEU A 67 -3.31 6.32 3.17
C LEU A 67 -2.08 5.44 2.87
N ILE A 68 -1.19 5.93 2.01
CA ILE A 68 0.07 5.25 1.69
C ILE A 68 0.97 5.18 2.93
N GLN A 69 1.07 6.26 3.69
CA GLN A 69 1.87 6.33 4.91
C GLN A 69 1.39 5.32 5.96
N LYS A 70 0.07 5.23 6.21
CA LYS A 70 -0.49 4.19 7.11
C LYS A 70 -0.14 2.77 6.67
N ARG A 71 -0.10 2.49 5.37
CA ARG A 71 0.33 1.17 4.84
C ARG A 71 1.83 0.95 5.05
N ASN A 72 2.65 1.98 4.82
CA ASN A 72 4.09 1.91 4.98
C ASN A 72 4.51 1.77 6.44
N GLU A 73 3.82 2.44 7.37
CA GLU A 73 4.04 2.29 8.81
C GLU A 73 3.78 0.85 9.25
N ARG A 74 2.66 0.24 8.83
CA ARG A 74 2.40 -1.18 9.06
C ARG A 74 3.55 -2.04 8.51
N ARG A 75 3.93 -1.86 7.24
CA ARG A 75 5.05 -2.63 6.64
C ARG A 75 6.36 -2.46 7.42
N ARG A 76 6.65 -1.27 7.96
CA ARG A 76 7.81 -1.02 8.82
C ARG A 76 7.69 -1.79 10.14
N LEU A 77 6.53 -1.74 10.79
CA LEU A 77 6.26 -2.50 12.02
C LEU A 77 6.46 -4.01 11.81
N TRP A 78 5.89 -4.57 10.74
CA TRP A 78 6.09 -5.99 10.38
C TRP A 78 7.57 -6.30 10.10
N ARG A 79 8.29 -5.41 9.38
CA ARG A 79 9.73 -5.62 9.17
C ARG A 79 10.53 -5.57 10.47
N THR A 80 10.22 -4.67 11.39
CA THR A 80 10.90 -4.58 12.67
C THR A 80 10.62 -5.79 13.56
N THR A 81 9.37 -6.24 13.63
CA THR A 81 9.00 -7.45 14.40
C THR A 81 9.61 -8.71 13.80
N LEU A 82 9.62 -8.84 12.47
CA LEU A 82 10.34 -9.93 11.83
C LEU A 82 11.84 -9.85 12.13
N LYS A 83 12.48 -8.67 11.98
CA LYS A 83 13.93 -8.52 12.23
C LYS A 83 14.31 -8.85 13.68
N SER A 84 13.48 -8.50 14.67
CA SER A 84 13.70 -8.89 16.06
C SER A 84 13.40 -10.37 16.33
N ALA A 85 12.46 -10.97 15.59
CA ALA A 85 12.08 -12.38 15.72
C ALA A 85 12.88 -13.32 14.81
N VAL A 86 13.79 -12.81 13.96
CA VAL A 86 14.50 -13.57 12.92
C VAL A 86 15.20 -14.80 13.49
N GLY A 87 15.75 -14.74 14.70
CA GLY A 87 16.40 -15.91 15.33
C GLY A 87 15.44 -17.09 15.53
N ASN A 88 14.24 -16.84 16.05
CA ASN A 88 13.25 -17.89 16.35
C ASN A 88 12.38 -18.23 15.12
N LEU A 89 12.11 -17.26 14.25
CA LEU A 89 11.30 -17.42 13.04
C LEU A 89 12.05 -18.15 11.92
N ALA A 90 13.34 -17.87 11.71
CA ALA A 90 14.14 -18.57 10.71
C ALA A 90 14.27 -20.06 11.07
N GLY A 91 14.45 -20.39 12.36
CA GLY A 91 14.43 -21.76 12.86
C GLY A 91 13.11 -22.48 12.55
N LYS A 92 11.97 -21.84 12.85
CA LYS A 92 10.64 -22.38 12.53
C LYS A 92 10.39 -22.54 11.03
N LEU A 93 10.83 -21.60 10.21
CA LEU A 93 10.76 -21.69 8.74
C LEU A 93 11.63 -22.82 8.19
N LEU A 94 12.84 -23.00 8.72
CA LEU A 94 13.73 -24.08 8.31
C LEU A 94 13.15 -25.45 8.70
N SER A 95 12.53 -25.54 9.88
CA SER A 95 11.83 -26.75 10.33
C SER A 95 10.60 -27.01 9.45
N ALA A 96 9.74 -26.01 9.22
CA ALA A 96 8.57 -26.15 8.34
C ALA A 96 8.96 -26.54 6.90
N LYS A 97 10.03 -25.95 6.36
CA LYS A 97 10.59 -26.35 5.05
C LYS A 97 10.99 -27.82 5.05
N ARG A 98 11.68 -28.29 6.10
CA ARG A 98 12.06 -29.70 6.24
C ARG A 98 10.84 -30.62 6.31
N TYR A 99 9.78 -30.25 7.03
CA TYR A 99 8.55 -31.05 7.07
C TYR A 99 7.80 -31.07 5.74
N GLY A 100 7.68 -29.92 5.05
CA GLY A 100 6.98 -29.85 3.77
C GLY A 100 7.71 -30.53 2.61
N SER A 101 9.04 -30.56 2.63
CA SER A 101 9.84 -31.25 1.59
C SER A 101 10.12 -32.73 1.89
N LYS A 102 9.91 -33.19 3.13
CA LYS A 102 9.98 -34.60 3.52
C LYS A 102 8.61 -35.26 3.69
N MET A 103 7.52 -34.60 3.32
CA MET A 103 6.20 -35.20 3.37
C MET A 103 6.10 -36.21 2.22
N GLN A 104 6.64 -37.41 2.45
CA GLN A 104 6.50 -38.54 1.57
C GLN A 104 5.00 -38.87 1.54
N GLN A 105 4.41 -38.85 0.36
CA GLN A 105 3.01 -39.20 0.17
C GLN A 105 2.93 -40.74 0.26
N LEU A 106 2.70 -41.27 1.47
CA LEU A 106 2.49 -42.70 1.65
C LEU A 106 1.22 -43.11 0.89
N GLY A 107 1.36 -43.97 -0.11
CA GLY A 107 0.24 -44.63 -0.78
C GLY A 107 -0.30 -45.80 0.05
N SER A 108 -1.50 -46.30 -0.24
CA SER A 108 -2.12 -47.42 0.49
C SER A 108 -1.28 -48.72 0.53
N ASN A 109 -0.32 -48.87 -0.38
CA ASN A 109 0.60 -50.02 -0.40
C ASN A 109 1.88 -49.80 0.43
N ASP A 110 2.18 -48.56 0.81
CA ASP A 110 3.39 -48.15 1.54
C ASP A 110 3.15 -48.15 3.08
N ILE A 111 1.95 -48.53 3.50
CA ILE A 111 1.51 -48.58 4.90
C ILE A 111 1.57 -50.04 5.35
N ILE A 112 2.65 -50.40 6.05
CA ILE A 112 2.87 -51.75 6.60
C ILE A 112 1.96 -52.00 7.80
N PHE A 113 1.68 -50.98 8.59
CA PHE A 113 0.85 -51.09 9.79
C PHE A 113 -0.43 -50.25 9.62
N ASP A 114 -1.52 -50.94 9.31
CA ASP A 114 -2.86 -50.36 9.22
C ASP A 114 -3.77 -51.07 10.21
N THR A 115 -4.42 -50.30 11.10
CA THR A 115 -5.36 -50.81 12.10
C THR A 115 -6.62 -51.42 11.47
N GLY A 116 -6.86 -51.21 10.17
CA GLY A 116 -7.97 -51.81 9.43
C GLY A 116 -7.70 -53.21 8.88
N LYS A 117 -6.46 -53.72 8.93
CA LYS A 117 -6.08 -55.03 8.36
C LYS A 117 -5.91 -56.08 9.47
N PRO A 118 -6.29 -57.35 9.21
CA PRO A 118 -6.14 -58.41 10.19
C PRO A 118 -4.65 -58.76 10.40
N LEU A 119 -4.31 -59.22 11.61
CA LEU A 119 -2.94 -59.36 12.08
C LEU A 119 -2.12 -60.38 11.26
N ASP A 120 -2.77 -61.44 10.79
CA ASP A 120 -2.19 -62.49 9.95
C ASP A 120 -1.74 -61.96 8.58
N GLU A 121 -2.53 -61.07 7.97
CA GLU A 121 -2.17 -60.43 6.70
C GLU A 121 -0.96 -59.48 6.86
N LEU A 122 -0.87 -58.80 8.01
CA LEU A 122 0.24 -57.91 8.34
C LEU A 122 1.56 -58.68 8.56
N GLU A 123 1.50 -59.80 9.27
CA GLU A 123 2.68 -60.67 9.51
C GLU A 123 3.23 -61.25 8.21
N ARG A 124 2.36 -61.72 7.32
CA ARG A 124 2.77 -62.27 6.02
C ARG A 124 3.42 -61.23 5.12
N LYS A 125 2.88 -60.01 5.08
CA LYS A 125 3.51 -58.91 4.32
C LYS A 125 4.88 -58.54 4.87
N LYS A 126 5.02 -58.48 6.20
CA LYS A 126 6.29 -58.19 6.86
C LYS A 126 7.36 -59.24 6.55
N GLU A 127 6.99 -60.52 6.53
CA GLU A 127 7.91 -61.60 6.16
C GLU A 127 8.34 -61.51 4.69
N GLN A 128 7.42 -61.20 3.78
CA GLN A 128 7.73 -61.00 2.37
C GLN A 128 8.69 -59.83 2.14
N ASP A 129 8.41 -58.67 2.75
CA ASP A 129 9.28 -57.49 2.63
C ASP A 129 10.69 -57.77 3.19
N ALA A 130 10.80 -58.56 4.28
CA ALA A 130 12.09 -58.94 4.87
C ALA A 130 12.88 -59.92 3.99
N MET A 131 12.21 -60.83 3.27
CA MET A 131 12.86 -61.74 2.32
C MET A 131 13.35 -61.00 1.08
N ASP A 132 12.55 -60.07 0.55
CA ASP A 132 12.92 -59.22 -0.59
C ASP A 132 14.09 -58.28 -0.25
N GLU A 133 14.18 -57.79 1.00
CA GLU A 133 15.33 -57.00 1.48
C GLU A 133 16.59 -57.86 1.61
N PHE A 134 16.44 -59.10 2.09
CA PHE A 134 17.55 -60.04 2.22
C PHE A 134 18.12 -60.44 0.84
N ASP A 135 17.27 -60.73 -0.14
CA ASP A 135 17.69 -61.06 -1.50
C ASP A 135 18.46 -59.92 -2.17
N LYS A 136 18.04 -58.66 -1.96
CA LYS A 136 18.79 -57.48 -2.45
C LYS A 136 20.19 -57.36 -1.87
N LEU A 137 20.39 -57.75 -0.62
CA LEU A 137 21.70 -57.72 0.05
C LEU A 137 22.64 -58.85 -0.41
N LEU A 138 22.11 -59.89 -1.07
CA LEU A 138 22.91 -60.98 -1.64
C LEU A 138 23.34 -60.70 -3.10
N GLU A 139 22.68 -59.77 -3.79
CA GLU A 139 22.99 -59.37 -5.16
C GLU A 139 24.06 -58.25 -5.26
N ASP A 140 24.39 -57.59 -4.15
CA ASP A 140 25.48 -56.60 -3.99
C ASP A 140 26.79 -57.24 -3.43
#